data_AF-A0A161V9X5-F1
#
_entry.id   AF-A0A161V9X5-F1
#
_cell.length_a   1.000
_cell.length_b   1.000
_cell.length_c   1.000
_cell.angle_alpha   90.00
_cell.angle_beta   90.00
_cell.angle_gamma   90.00
#
_symmetry.space_group_name_H-M   'P 1'
#
loop_
_entity.id
_entity.type
_entity.pdbx_description
1 polymer ?
#
loop_
_entity_poly.entity_id
_entity_poly.type
_entity_poly.pdbx_seq_one_letter_code
_entity_poly.pdbx_strand_id
1 'polypeptide(L)'
;MKLRQYCHITALIIVTGLTAMPTTPAYAASDHVLEFRFGGRGRNPVVDTMRNYILGCLPNRTRIEGENPVAAAGPWTVRVPAIQGREYSNADVERILMSQGCARVRPIKVEGVRAWGP
;
A
#
# COMPACT_ATOMS: atom_id res chain seq x y z
N MET A 1 -31.33 14.15 -71.73
CA MET A 1 -32.04 12.91 -71.35
C MET A 1 -31.73 12.59 -69.90
N LYS A 2 -32.77 12.35 -69.10
CA LYS A 2 -32.71 11.93 -67.69
C LYS A 2 -32.48 10.42 -67.65
N LEU A 3 -31.69 9.93 -66.69
CA LEU A 3 -32.04 8.70 -65.97
C LEU A 3 -31.53 8.80 -64.53
N ARG A 4 -32.48 8.83 -63.59
CA ARG A 4 -32.31 8.66 -62.14
C ARG A 4 -32.32 7.17 -61.83
N GLN A 5 -31.55 6.72 -60.82
CA GLN A 5 -31.95 5.73 -59.79
C GLN A 5 -30.74 5.53 -58.84
N TYR A 6 -30.75 6.13 -57.64
CA TYR A 6 -31.22 5.56 -56.36
C TYR A 6 -30.52 4.24 -55.99
N CYS A 7 -29.73 4.23 -54.91
CA CYS A 7 -30.08 3.47 -53.68
C CYS A 7 -28.99 3.49 -52.57
N HIS A 8 -29.46 3.80 -51.35
CA HIS A 8 -29.02 3.36 -50.00
C HIS A 8 -27.59 3.73 -49.54
N ILE A 9 -27.40 4.77 -48.71
CA ILE A 9 -27.58 4.80 -47.25
C ILE A 9 -27.13 3.51 -46.55
N THR A 10 -25.94 3.52 -45.94
CA THR A 10 -25.77 3.00 -44.57
C THR A 10 -24.59 3.68 -43.90
N ALA A 11 -24.89 4.72 -43.11
CA ALA A 11 -23.95 5.29 -42.16
C ALA A 11 -23.79 4.29 -41.00
N LEU A 12 -22.60 3.75 -40.82
CA LEU A 12 -22.28 2.95 -39.64
C LEU A 12 -21.84 3.90 -38.52
N ILE A 13 -22.81 4.40 -37.77
CA ILE A 13 -22.55 5.09 -36.51
C ILE A 13 -22.20 3.99 -35.50
N ILE A 14 -20.91 3.79 -35.25
CA ILE A 14 -20.47 2.96 -34.12
C ILE A 14 -20.71 3.79 -32.86
N VAL A 15 -21.87 3.61 -32.24
CA VAL A 15 -22.11 4.04 -30.86
C VAL A 15 -21.39 3.05 -29.96
N THR A 16 -20.10 3.26 -29.73
CA THR A 16 -19.40 2.62 -28.63
C THR A 16 -19.87 3.30 -27.36
N GLY A 17 -20.90 2.72 -26.73
CA GLY A 17 -21.26 3.03 -25.37
C GLY A 17 -20.08 2.71 -24.47
N LEU A 18 -19.25 3.71 -24.16
CA LEU A 18 -18.42 3.68 -22.98
C LEU A 18 -19.38 3.67 -21.79
N THR A 19 -19.67 2.48 -21.29
CA THR A 19 -20.17 2.33 -19.93
C THR A 19 -19.13 2.99 -19.04
N ALA A 20 -19.48 4.16 -18.51
CA ALA A 20 -18.74 4.80 -17.44
C ALA A 20 -18.72 3.80 -16.28
N MET A 21 -17.66 2.99 -16.21
CA MET A 21 -17.36 2.22 -15.02
C MET A 21 -17.30 3.23 -13.89
N PRO A 22 -18.07 3.07 -12.81
CA PRO A 22 -17.90 3.91 -11.64
C PRO A 22 -16.47 3.65 -11.16
N THR A 23 -15.56 4.55 -11.48
CA THR A 23 -14.29 4.67 -10.79
C THR A 23 -14.68 5.13 -9.40
N THR A 24 -15.01 4.19 -8.51
CA THR A 24 -14.86 4.43 -7.09
C THR A 24 -13.49 5.08 -6.96
N PRO A 25 -13.38 6.27 -6.35
CA PRO A 25 -12.07 6.83 -6.08
C PRO A 25 -11.36 5.75 -5.27
N ALA A 26 -10.39 5.07 -5.89
CA ALA A 26 -9.52 4.18 -5.18
C ALA A 26 -8.89 5.10 -4.13
N TYR A 27 -9.30 4.94 -2.88
CA TYR A 27 -8.61 5.58 -1.79
C TYR A 27 -7.17 5.08 -1.92
N ALA A 28 -6.31 5.98 -2.36
CA ALA A 28 -4.94 5.71 -2.73
C ALA A 28 -4.29 4.91 -1.58
N ALA A 29 -3.53 3.86 -1.88
CA ALA A 29 -2.96 3.00 -0.86
C ALA A 29 -1.55 2.65 -1.29
N SER A 30 -0.62 2.70 -0.34
CA SER A 30 0.80 2.50 -0.59
C SER A 30 1.25 1.16 -0.04
N ASP A 31 2.01 0.42 -0.84
CA ASP A 31 2.59 -0.88 -0.53
C ASP A 31 4.09 -0.73 -0.24
N HIS A 32 4.47 -0.97 1.01
CA HIS A 32 5.85 -0.86 1.48
C HIS A 32 6.41 -2.23 1.88
N VAL A 33 7.70 -2.42 1.65
CA VAL A 33 8.46 -3.53 2.25
C VAL A 33 9.30 -2.96 3.38
N LEU A 34 9.18 -3.52 4.58
CA LEU A 34 9.91 -3.08 5.76
C LEU A 34 10.97 -4.10 6.16
N GLU A 35 12.18 -3.61 6.39
CA GLU A 35 13.27 -4.36 7.00
C GLU A 35 13.72 -3.68 8.28
N PHE A 36 13.88 -4.45 9.35
CA PHE A 36 14.25 -3.96 10.67
C PHE A 36 15.66 -4.40 11.03
N ARG A 37 16.44 -3.47 11.59
CA ARG A 37 17.72 -3.78 12.20
C ARG A 37 17.58 -3.84 13.72
N PHE A 38 18.14 -4.89 14.31
CA PHE A 38 18.26 -5.05 15.76
C PHE A 38 19.73 -5.20 16.17
N GLY A 39 20.10 -4.69 17.34
CA GLY A 39 21.44 -4.90 17.89
C GLY A 39 21.49 -5.20 19.39
N GLY A 40 22.72 -5.39 19.87
CA GLY A 40 23.05 -5.73 21.26
C GLY A 40 22.88 -7.21 21.63
N ARG A 41 23.53 -7.65 22.73
CA ARG A 41 23.37 -9.01 23.31
C ARG A 41 21.98 -9.19 23.94
N GLY A 42 21.35 -10.35 23.78
CA GLY A 42 20.00 -10.68 24.30
C GLY A 42 18.97 -11.07 23.22
N ARG A 43 17.77 -11.51 23.60
CA ARG A 43 16.73 -11.98 22.66
C ARG A 43 16.24 -10.87 21.74
N ASN A 44 16.29 -11.12 20.44
CA ASN A 44 15.57 -10.33 19.43
C ASN A 44 14.05 -10.55 19.58
N PRO A 45 13.21 -9.61 19.16
CA PRO A 45 11.77 -9.81 19.16
C PRO A 45 11.40 -11.01 18.27
N VAL A 46 10.26 -11.63 18.58
CA VAL A 46 9.66 -12.64 17.71
C VAL A 46 8.80 -11.98 16.64
N VAL A 47 8.47 -12.75 15.60
CA VAL A 47 7.67 -12.31 14.45
C VAL A 47 6.36 -11.66 14.89
N ASP A 48 5.62 -12.28 15.82
CA ASP A 48 4.34 -11.72 16.30
C ASP A 48 4.49 -10.39 17.03
N THR A 49 5.60 -10.18 17.74
CA THR A 49 5.90 -8.88 18.37
C THR A 49 6.07 -7.80 17.31
N MET A 50 6.76 -8.10 16.21
CA MET A 50 6.96 -7.15 15.12
C MET A 50 5.66 -6.88 14.35
N ARG A 51 4.85 -7.91 14.10
CA ARG A 51 3.50 -7.76 13.53
C ARG A 51 2.65 -6.78 14.34
N ASN A 52 2.60 -6.96 15.66
CA ASN A 52 1.83 -6.09 16.55
C ASN A 52 2.38 -4.66 16.59
N TYR A 53 3.70 -4.51 16.58
CA TYR A 53 4.34 -3.20 16.51
C TYR A 53 3.99 -2.45 15.21
N ILE A 54 4.10 -3.10 14.05
CA ILE A 54 3.74 -2.52 12.74
C ILE A 54 2.28 -2.05 12.74
N LEU A 55 1.36 -2.94 13.12
CA LEU A 55 -0.08 -2.65 13.10
C LEU A 55 -0.52 -1.65 14.18
N GLY A 56 0.19 -1.59 15.31
CA GLY A 56 -0.07 -0.63 16.38
C GLY A 56 0.48 0.76 16.10
N CYS A 57 1.44 0.88 15.18
CA CYS A 57 2.11 2.13 14.83
C CYS A 57 1.57 2.80 13.58
N LEU A 58 1.33 2.01 12.54
CA LEU A 58 0.86 2.54 11.26
C LEU A 58 -0.64 2.87 11.32
N PRO A 59 -1.15 3.70 10.40
CA PRO A 59 -2.55 4.10 10.39
C PRO A 59 -3.51 2.92 10.46
N ASN A 60 -4.66 3.14 11.10
CA ASN A 60 -5.73 2.14 11.17
C ASN A 60 -6.07 1.61 9.77
N ARG A 61 -6.35 0.31 9.68
CA ARG A 61 -6.59 -0.45 8.43
C ARG A 61 -5.34 -0.74 7.60
N THR A 62 -4.14 -0.45 8.11
CA THR A 62 -2.91 -1.05 7.56
C THR A 62 -3.02 -2.57 7.56
N ARG A 63 -2.58 -3.21 6.48
CA ARG A 63 -2.56 -4.67 6.33
C ARG A 63 -1.13 -5.15 6.14
N ILE A 64 -0.82 -6.33 6.66
CA ILE A 64 0.39 -7.07 6.29
C ILE A 64 -0.04 -8.05 5.20
N GLU A 65 0.61 -7.96 4.05
CA GLU A 65 0.30 -8.79 2.89
C GLU A 65 1.19 -10.04 2.89
N GLY A 66 0.60 -11.18 2.53
CA GLY A 66 1.30 -12.46 2.51
C GLY A 66 1.48 -13.12 3.88
N GLU A 67 2.34 -14.14 3.91
CA GLU A 67 2.69 -14.83 5.15
C GLU A 67 3.69 -14.02 5.97
N ASN A 68 3.71 -14.29 7.28
CA ASN A 68 4.71 -13.71 8.15
C ASN A 68 6.13 -14.12 7.73
N PRO A 69 7.13 -13.23 7.82
CA PRO A 69 8.51 -13.60 7.58
C PRO A 69 8.99 -14.60 8.64
N VAL A 70 9.95 -15.44 8.27
CA VAL A 70 10.60 -16.41 9.17
C VAL A 70 11.32 -15.71 10.32
N ALA A 71 11.85 -14.51 10.06
CA ALA A 71 12.55 -13.70 11.04
C ALA A 71 11.80 -12.38 11.30
N ALA A 72 11.85 -11.93 12.56
CA ALA A 72 11.28 -10.64 12.97
C ALA A 72 11.84 -9.45 12.18
N ALA A 73 13.05 -9.58 11.63
CA ALA A 73 13.70 -8.54 10.84
C ALA A 73 12.98 -8.24 9.51
N GLY A 74 12.09 -9.12 9.06
CA GLY A 74 11.43 -8.99 7.75
C GLY A 74 12.09 -9.85 6.68
N PRO A 75 11.82 -9.56 5.40
CA PRO A 75 11.01 -8.44 4.90
C PRO A 75 9.53 -8.54 5.29
N TRP A 76 8.91 -7.41 5.63
CA TRP A 76 7.47 -7.30 5.90
C TRP A 76 6.78 -6.51 4.80
N THR A 77 5.91 -7.14 4.02
CA THR A 77 5.09 -6.41 3.05
C THR A 77 3.87 -5.83 3.75
N VAL A 78 3.70 -4.51 3.68
CA VAL A 78 2.63 -3.78 4.35
C VAL A 78 1.90 -2.88 3.36
N ARG A 79 0.57 -2.90 3.42
CA ARG A 79 -0.30 -1.98 2.69
C ARG A 79 -0.86 -0.95 3.64
N VAL A 80 -0.50 0.32 3.42
CA VAL A 80 -0.93 1.46 4.24
C VAL A 80 -2.04 2.22 3.49
N PRO A 81 -3.21 2.44 4.11
CA PRO A 81 -4.27 3.21 3.46
C PRO A 81 -3.92 4.71 3.41
N ALA A 82 -4.34 5.42 2.36
CA ALA A 82 -4.28 6.88 2.39
C ALA A 82 -5.17 7.44 3.49
N ILE A 83 -4.64 8.47 4.15
CA ILE A 83 -5.36 9.24 5.14
C ILE A 83 -5.51 10.66 4.59
N GLN A 84 -6.74 11.19 4.62
CA GLN A 84 -7.06 12.52 4.10
C GLN A 84 -6.64 12.71 2.62
N GLY A 85 -6.74 11.64 1.81
CA GLY A 85 -6.40 11.68 0.38
C GLY A 85 -4.90 11.71 0.09
N ARG A 86 -4.05 11.41 1.08
CA ARG A 86 -2.59 11.37 0.93
C ARG A 86 -2.05 9.96 1.18
N GLU A 87 -1.27 9.45 0.23
CA GLU A 87 -0.45 8.25 0.40
C GLU A 87 0.77 8.52 1.27
N TYR A 88 1.25 7.47 1.93
CA TYR A 88 2.43 7.56 2.77
C TYR A 88 3.65 7.26 1.91
N SER A 89 4.65 8.13 1.95
CA SER A 89 5.95 7.79 1.38
C SER A 89 6.71 6.83 2.31
N ASN A 90 7.74 6.14 1.80
CA ASN A 90 8.67 5.37 2.63
C ASN A 90 9.21 6.18 3.82
N ALA A 91 9.56 7.45 3.59
CA ALA A 91 10.06 8.32 4.64
C ALA A 91 9.00 8.62 5.72
N ASP A 92 7.72 8.72 5.34
CA ASP A 92 6.62 8.86 6.32
C ASP A 92 6.45 7.60 7.16
N VAL A 93 6.48 6.42 6.52
CA VAL A 93 6.36 5.11 7.19
C VAL A 93 7.51 4.87 8.15
N GLU A 94 8.75 5.07 7.70
CA GLU A 94 9.95 4.98 8.55
C GLU A 94 9.84 5.95 9.74
N ARG A 95 9.49 7.21 9.48
CA ARG A 95 9.35 8.23 10.52
C ARG A 95 8.31 7.85 11.56
N ILE A 96 7.15 7.31 11.15
CA ILE A 96 6.09 6.89 12.07
C ILE A 96 6.58 5.75 12.97
N LEU A 97 7.11 4.69 12.35
CA LEU A 97 7.61 3.51 13.08
C LEU A 97 8.73 3.91 14.06
N MET A 98 9.60 4.83 13.67
CA MET A 98 10.71 5.33 14.51
C MET A 98 10.30 6.44 15.49
N SER A 99 9.06 6.93 15.44
CA SER A 99 8.61 8.07 16.25
C SER A 99 8.47 7.75 17.74
N GLN A 100 8.51 8.80 18.58
CA GLN A 100 8.29 8.69 20.03
C GLN A 100 6.89 8.17 20.40
N GLY A 101 5.88 8.44 19.58
CA GLY A 101 4.53 7.89 19.78
C GLY A 101 4.52 6.37 19.67
N CYS A 102 5.31 5.83 18.76
CA CYS A 102 5.53 4.41 18.58
C CYS A 102 6.42 3.77 19.64
N ALA A 103 7.26 4.55 20.35
CA ALA A 103 8.20 4.02 21.34
C ALA A 103 7.52 3.18 22.44
N ARG A 104 6.25 3.44 22.77
CA ARG A 104 5.48 2.68 23.78
C ARG A 104 5.18 1.23 23.37
N VAL A 105 5.04 0.98 22.07
CA VAL A 105 4.78 -0.35 21.49
C VAL A 105 6.00 -0.91 20.77
N ARG A 106 7.07 -0.11 20.68
CA ARG A 106 8.31 -0.47 20.01
C ARG A 106 9.04 -1.53 20.82
N PRO A 107 9.51 -2.60 20.17
CA PRO A 107 10.38 -3.57 20.84
C PRO A 107 11.67 -2.91 21.32
N ILE A 108 12.24 -3.48 22.38
CA ILE A 108 13.43 -2.96 23.09
C ILE A 108 14.64 -2.73 22.16
N LYS A 109 14.73 -3.43 21.02
CA LYS A 109 15.96 -3.53 20.22
C LYS A 109 15.89 -2.98 18.80
N VAL A 110 14.88 -2.21 18.41
CA VAL A 110 14.86 -1.65 17.04
C VAL A 110 15.89 -0.51 16.93
N GLU A 111 16.90 -0.69 16.11
CA GLU A 111 17.92 0.34 15.83
C GLU A 111 17.61 1.15 14.57
N GLY A 112 16.89 0.55 13.63
CA GLY A 112 16.54 1.18 12.36
C GLY A 112 15.44 0.42 11.63
N VAL A 113 14.80 1.14 10.73
CA VAL A 113 13.82 0.63 9.77
C VAL A 113 14.25 1.10 8.40
N ARG A 114 14.15 0.22 7.41
CA ARG A 114 14.29 0.55 6.00
C ARG A 114 12.99 0.20 5.30
N ALA A 115 12.33 1.21 4.74
CA ALA A 115 11.14 1.05 3.93
C ALA A 115 11.49 1.15 2.44
N TRP A 116 10.92 0.25 1.65
CA TRP A 116 11.13 0.16 0.21
C TRP A 116 9.79 0.14 -0.50
N GLY A 117 9.74 0.65 -1.74
CA GLY A 117 8.52 0.65 -2.55
C GLY A 117 7.61 1.87 -2.34
N PRO A 118 6.46 1.95 -3.02
CA PRO A 118 5.60 3.13 -3.03
C PRO A 118 4.53 3.12 -1.94
#